data_AF-A0AA43CVB4-F1
#
_entry.id   AF-A0AA43CVB4-F1
#
_cell.length_a   1.000
_cell.length_b   1.000
_cell.length_c   1.000
_cell.angle_alpha   90.00
_cell.angle_beta   90.00
_cell.angle_gamma   90.00
#
_symmetry.space_group_name_H-M   'P 1'
#
loop_
_entity.id
_entity.type
_entity.pdbx_description
1 polymer ?
#
loop_
_entity_poly.entity_id
_entity_poly.type
_entity_poly.pdbx_seq_one_letter_code
_entity_poly.pdbx_strand_id
1 'polypeptide(L)'
;MSQNTYEDKSSTLCLEASEIRRIRESQQLTQLYVSKVVGVTTDTISRWENNRYPTIRRENALKLAEALEVPLEDILLKPVEALQEEPEVLKKSAIPWLIAGSLAIVALVILATLFSQSPPAPASVTADRILPDFAGPASSIPVQIHLTHRSQRGGVIIREYFPKGWKIVQAHPPASSLDNVNGVARWIIKAGDDRERVVYLVQVDTAARLNSEGSFQGEIVGSNEGGKSAVPIQGESKITVAEVHWADANGDGQIDDTEMLEASFTIEDMVGVHIDWHDLEQLWNAGRYAWDKKAVKFLPQHTVP
;
A
#
# COMPACT_ATOMS: atom_id res chain seq x y z
N MET A 1 75.57 -6.97 -5.03
CA MET A 1 74.53 -8.00 -5.25
C MET A 1 73.27 -7.54 -4.50
N SER A 2 72.45 -6.68 -5.10
CA SER A 2 71.38 -5.97 -4.37
C SER A 2 70.21 -5.56 -5.28
N GLN A 3 69.84 -6.39 -6.27
CA GLN A 3 68.73 -6.08 -7.18
C GLN A 3 67.51 -7.01 -7.11
N ASN A 4 67.54 -8.09 -6.31
CA ASN A 4 66.45 -9.09 -6.29
C ASN A 4 65.42 -8.95 -5.16
N THR A 5 65.55 -8.00 -4.24
CA THR A 5 64.61 -7.89 -3.10
C THR A 5 63.47 -6.90 -3.36
N TYR A 6 63.58 -6.04 -4.37
CA TYR A 6 62.57 -5.02 -4.68
C TYR A 6 61.48 -5.51 -5.65
N GLU A 7 61.82 -6.37 -6.62
CA GLU A 7 60.85 -6.94 -7.58
C GLU A 7 59.87 -7.93 -6.93
N ASP A 8 60.30 -8.69 -5.91
CA ASP A 8 59.45 -9.72 -5.29
C ASP A 8 58.22 -9.11 -4.56
N LYS A 9 58.36 -7.91 -3.99
CA LYS A 9 57.26 -7.22 -3.28
C LYS A 9 56.19 -6.63 -4.21
N SER A 10 56.52 -6.36 -5.47
CA SER A 10 55.56 -5.84 -6.47
C SER A 10 54.76 -6.92 -7.20
N SER A 11 55.03 -8.19 -6.94
CA SER A 11 54.33 -9.32 -7.57
C SER A 11 52.84 -9.32 -7.20
N THR A 12 51.97 -9.46 -8.20
CA THR A 12 50.52 -9.59 -8.01
C THR A 12 50.14 -11.06 -8.13
N LEU A 13 49.31 -11.55 -7.21
CA LEU A 13 48.87 -12.95 -7.12
C LEU A 13 47.36 -13.04 -7.32
N CYS A 14 46.90 -14.17 -7.87
CA CYS A 14 45.47 -14.48 -8.02
C CYS A 14 44.98 -15.33 -6.85
N LEU A 15 43.94 -14.86 -6.17
CA LEU A 15 43.36 -15.51 -5.01
C LEU A 15 42.33 -16.59 -5.40
N GLU A 16 42.28 -17.67 -4.61
CA GLU A 16 41.16 -18.61 -4.61
C GLU A 16 40.09 -18.09 -3.64
N ALA A 17 39.21 -17.23 -4.14
CA ALA A 17 38.21 -16.50 -3.35
C ALA A 17 37.30 -17.42 -2.51
N SER A 18 36.90 -18.56 -3.09
CA SER A 18 36.03 -19.54 -2.44
C SER A 18 36.70 -20.19 -1.22
N GLU A 19 38.00 -20.46 -1.34
CA GLU A 19 38.78 -21.14 -0.32
C GLU A 19 39.12 -20.21 0.86
N ILE A 20 39.45 -18.95 0.59
CA ILE A 20 39.66 -17.92 1.61
C ILE A 20 38.44 -17.79 2.52
N ARG A 21 37.24 -17.73 1.92
CA ARG A 21 35.98 -17.65 2.67
C ARG A 21 35.74 -18.92 3.50
N ARG A 22 35.98 -20.09 2.90
CA ARG A 22 35.82 -21.39 3.57
C ARG A 22 36.73 -21.52 4.79
N ILE A 23 38.01 -21.18 4.66
CA ILE A 23 39.00 -21.23 5.74
C ILE A 23 38.58 -20.28 6.87
N ARG A 24 38.26 -19.02 6.52
CA ARG A 24 37.81 -18.02 7.52
C ARG A 24 36.59 -18.49 8.30
N GLU A 25 35.57 -19.01 7.62
CA GLU A 25 34.33 -19.48 8.25
C GLU A 25 34.56 -20.74 9.08
N SER A 26 35.44 -21.66 8.64
CA SER A 26 35.79 -22.85 9.41
C SER A 26 36.50 -22.54 10.73
N GLN A 27 37.22 -21.42 10.80
CA GLN A 27 37.87 -20.91 12.00
C GLN A 27 36.98 -19.94 12.80
N GLN A 28 35.72 -19.76 12.40
CA GLN A 28 34.76 -18.82 13.02
C GLN A 28 35.25 -17.36 13.07
N LEU A 29 36.15 -16.97 12.16
CA LEU A 29 36.68 -15.60 12.11
C LEU A 29 35.69 -14.67 11.38
N THR A 30 35.50 -13.47 11.93
CA THR A 30 34.72 -12.43 11.24
C THR A 30 35.57 -11.71 10.20
N GLN A 31 34.95 -11.20 9.13
CA GLN A 31 35.66 -10.32 8.17
C GLN A 31 36.23 -9.08 8.86
N LEU A 32 35.56 -8.58 9.90
CA LEU A 32 36.05 -7.49 10.75
C LEU A 32 37.37 -7.86 11.45
N TYR A 33 37.46 -9.06 12.03
CA TYR A 33 38.69 -9.54 12.64
C TYR A 33 39.83 -9.64 11.62
N VAL A 34 39.61 -10.35 10.50
CA VAL A 34 40.63 -10.52 9.46
C VAL A 34 41.10 -9.18 8.89
N SER A 35 40.19 -8.24 8.67
CA SER A 35 40.54 -6.90 8.16
C SER A 35 41.50 -6.13 9.09
N LYS A 36 41.33 -6.27 10.41
CA LYS A 36 42.20 -5.64 11.41
C LYS A 36 43.59 -6.25 11.42
N VAL A 37 43.69 -7.57 11.29
CA VAL A 37 44.98 -8.29 11.27
C VAL A 37 45.75 -8.02 9.98
N VAL A 38 45.06 -8.04 8.83
CA VAL A 38 45.67 -7.78 7.52
C VAL A 38 45.99 -6.29 7.29
N GLY A 39 45.31 -5.39 8.02
CA GLY A 39 45.50 -3.95 7.92
C GLY A 39 44.79 -3.32 6.72
N VAL A 40 43.63 -3.87 6.34
CA VAL A 40 42.77 -3.37 5.26
C VAL A 40 41.34 -3.14 5.77
N THR A 41 40.45 -2.62 4.92
CA THR A 41 39.04 -2.46 5.29
C THR A 41 38.27 -3.77 5.20
N THR A 42 37.17 -3.89 5.94
CA THR A 42 36.24 -5.04 5.84
C THR A 42 35.68 -5.21 4.44
N ASP A 43 35.41 -4.10 3.74
CA ASP A 43 34.97 -4.11 2.34
C ASP A 43 36.04 -4.69 1.41
N THR A 44 37.33 -4.46 1.67
CA THR A 44 38.43 -5.08 0.92
C THR A 44 38.44 -6.61 1.08
N ILE A 45 38.28 -7.11 2.31
CA ILE A 45 38.17 -8.56 2.57
C ILE A 45 36.94 -9.14 1.86
N SER A 46 35.79 -8.47 1.95
CA SER A 46 34.57 -8.87 1.26
C SER A 46 34.76 -8.94 -0.26
N ARG A 47 35.49 -8.00 -0.87
CA ARG A 47 35.77 -8.02 -2.32
C ARG A 47 36.67 -9.18 -2.73
N TRP A 48 37.65 -9.57 -1.91
CA TRP A 48 38.49 -10.74 -2.16
C TRP A 48 37.69 -12.04 -2.05
N GLU A 49 36.91 -12.23 -0.99
CA GLU A 49 36.08 -13.44 -0.78
C GLU A 49 34.96 -13.62 -1.81
N ASN A 50 34.48 -12.52 -2.40
CA ASN A 50 33.45 -12.55 -3.45
C ASN A 50 34.03 -12.48 -4.87
N ASN A 51 35.34 -12.68 -5.04
CA ASN A 51 36.03 -12.64 -6.32
C ASN A 51 35.81 -11.35 -7.14
N ARG A 52 35.55 -10.22 -6.47
CA ARG A 52 35.37 -8.91 -7.12
C ARG A 52 36.72 -8.28 -7.47
N TYR A 53 37.75 -8.60 -6.69
CA TYR A 53 39.16 -8.32 -7.01
C TYR A 53 39.97 -9.61 -6.87
N PRO A 54 40.09 -10.40 -7.96
CA PRO A 54 40.82 -11.67 -7.93
C PRO A 54 42.32 -11.48 -7.69
N THR A 55 42.85 -10.30 -8.00
CA THR A 55 44.27 -9.99 -7.94
C THR A 55 44.61 -9.12 -6.73
N ILE A 56 45.69 -9.49 -6.03
CA ILE A 56 46.18 -8.81 -4.83
C ILE A 56 47.71 -8.72 -4.86
N ARG A 57 48.28 -7.69 -4.23
CA ARG A 57 49.74 -7.63 -4.02
C ARG A 57 50.19 -8.76 -3.10
N ARG A 58 51.35 -9.37 -3.41
CA ARG A 58 51.97 -10.44 -2.61
C ARG A 58 52.09 -10.10 -1.12
N GLU A 59 52.43 -8.85 -0.80
CA GLU A 59 52.52 -8.36 0.58
C GLU A 59 51.20 -8.53 1.37
N ASN A 60 50.07 -8.29 0.73
CA ASN A 60 48.76 -8.40 1.36
C ASN A 60 48.26 -9.85 1.34
N ALA A 61 48.65 -10.64 0.33
CA ALA A 61 48.37 -12.08 0.30
C ALA A 61 49.08 -12.81 1.44
N LEU A 62 50.33 -12.46 1.73
CA LEU A 62 51.09 -13.01 2.86
C LEU A 62 50.44 -12.69 4.20
N LYS A 63 50.03 -11.43 4.41
CA LYS A 63 49.30 -11.02 5.63
C LYS A 63 47.96 -11.73 5.76
N LEU A 64 47.28 -11.96 4.64
CA LEU A 64 46.01 -12.70 4.62
C LEU A 64 46.23 -14.17 4.98
N ALA A 65 47.26 -14.82 4.43
CA ALA A 65 47.62 -16.19 4.77
C ALA A 65 48.01 -16.32 6.25
N GLU A 66 48.80 -15.37 6.77
CA GLU A 66 49.16 -15.28 8.19
C GLU A 66 47.92 -15.08 9.09
N ALA A 67 47.01 -14.19 8.72
CA ALA A 67 45.77 -13.95 9.46
C ALA A 67 44.81 -15.15 9.48
N LEU A 68 44.93 -16.05 8.50
CA LEU A 68 44.15 -17.28 8.37
C LEU A 68 44.93 -18.52 8.85
N GLU A 69 46.17 -18.33 9.34
CA GLU A 69 47.05 -19.41 9.82
C GLU A 69 47.26 -20.54 8.81
N VAL A 70 47.35 -20.21 7.52
CA VAL A 70 47.54 -21.17 6.42
C VAL A 70 48.74 -20.80 5.54
N PRO A 71 49.34 -21.77 4.84
CA PRO A 71 50.32 -21.49 3.80
C PRO A 71 49.75 -20.60 2.67
N LEU A 72 50.60 -19.79 2.05
CA LEU A 72 50.17 -18.85 1.00
C LEU A 72 49.56 -19.59 -0.21
N GLU A 73 50.14 -20.73 -0.58
CA GLU A 73 49.70 -21.57 -1.69
C GLU A 73 48.26 -22.10 -1.58
N ASP A 74 47.73 -22.20 -0.35
CA ASP A 74 46.38 -22.70 -0.10
C ASP A 74 45.31 -21.64 -0.41
N ILE A 75 45.69 -20.36 -0.48
CA ILE A 75 44.79 -19.26 -0.82
C ILE A 75 44.95 -18.76 -2.26
N LEU A 76 45.79 -19.42 -3.08
CA LEU A 76 46.04 -19.05 -4.48
C LEU A 76 45.26 -19.93 -5.46
N LEU A 77 44.81 -19.29 -6.55
CA LEU A 77 44.16 -19.98 -7.66
C LEU A 77 45.16 -20.89 -8.38
N LYS A 78 44.89 -22.20 -8.40
CA LYS A 78 45.76 -23.21 -9.03
C LYS A 78 45.46 -23.29 -10.54
N PRO A 79 46.48 -23.36 -11.43
CA PRO A 79 46.26 -23.55 -12.85
C PRO A 79 45.57 -24.90 -13.10
N VAL A 80 44.42 -24.87 -13.76
CA VAL A 80 43.72 -26.08 -14.18
C VAL A 80 44.54 -26.72 -15.30
N GLU A 81 45.16 -27.88 -15.03
CA GLU A 81 45.75 -28.70 -16.09
C GLU A 81 44.65 -29.14 -17.05
N ALA A 82 44.76 -28.69 -18.29
CA ALA A 82 43.89 -29.09 -19.39
C ALA A 82 44.21 -30.54 -19.78
N LEU A 83 43.30 -31.47 -19.51
CA LEU A 83 43.32 -32.81 -20.10
C LEU A 83 42.42 -32.83 -21.34
N GLN A 84 43.00 -33.20 -22.49
CA GLN A 84 42.36 -33.29 -23.81
C GLN A 84 41.71 -34.67 -24.07
N GLU A 85 40.49 -34.64 -24.64
CA GLU A 85 39.81 -35.53 -25.66
C GLU A 85 39.64 -37.05 -25.41
N GLU A 86 38.60 -37.83 -25.79
CA GLU A 86 37.19 -37.85 -26.30
C GLU A 86 36.84 -39.39 -26.43
N PRO A 87 35.65 -39.95 -26.82
CA PRO A 87 34.35 -39.36 -27.20
C PRO A 87 33.05 -39.99 -26.59
N GLU A 88 31.97 -39.26 -26.84
CA GLU A 88 30.52 -39.58 -26.91
C GLU A 88 29.83 -40.55 -25.95
N VAL A 89 28.93 -40.00 -25.11
CA VAL A 89 27.58 -40.57 -24.93
C VAL A 89 26.55 -39.45 -24.81
N LEU A 90 25.58 -39.45 -25.72
CA LEU A 90 24.42 -38.56 -25.79
C LEU A 90 23.76 -38.35 -24.41
N LYS A 91 23.89 -37.16 -23.80
CA LYS A 91 23.14 -36.79 -22.59
C LYS A 91 22.10 -35.73 -22.90
N LYS A 92 20.84 -36.12 -22.71
CA LYS A 92 19.62 -35.31 -22.77
C LYS A 92 19.85 -33.94 -22.13
N SER A 93 19.59 -32.89 -22.92
CA SER A 93 19.72 -31.48 -22.53
C SER A 93 19.00 -31.18 -21.20
N ALA A 94 19.75 -30.69 -20.21
CA ALA A 94 19.24 -30.19 -18.93
C ALA A 94 18.69 -28.76 -19.01
N ILE A 95 18.60 -28.18 -20.22
CA ILE A 95 18.11 -26.82 -20.45
C ILE A 95 16.65 -26.60 -19.98
N PRO A 96 15.67 -27.51 -20.16
CA PRO A 96 14.32 -27.27 -19.65
C PRO A 96 14.26 -27.32 -18.12
N TRP A 97 15.19 -28.01 -17.44
CA TRP A 97 15.22 -28.11 -15.98
C TRP A 97 15.87 -26.88 -15.33
N LEU A 98 16.84 -26.26 -15.99
CA LEU A 98 17.42 -24.98 -15.56
C LEU A 98 16.45 -23.81 -15.72
N ILE A 99 15.63 -23.80 -16.79
CA ILE A 99 14.57 -22.80 -16.98
C ILE A 99 13.44 -23.01 -15.96
N ALA A 100 13.03 -24.26 -15.71
CA ALA A 100 12.03 -24.56 -14.68
C ALA A 100 12.54 -24.22 -13.27
N GLY A 101 13.81 -24.48 -12.97
CA GLY A 101 14.45 -24.14 -11.71
C GLY A 101 14.57 -22.63 -11.50
N SER A 102 14.93 -21.86 -12.54
CA SER A 102 14.99 -20.40 -12.43
C SER A 102 13.60 -19.78 -12.26
N LEU A 103 12.58 -20.28 -12.97
CA LEU A 103 11.19 -19.87 -12.76
C LEU A 103 10.71 -20.20 -11.34
N ALA A 104 11.06 -21.37 -10.82
CA ALA A 104 10.70 -21.78 -9.45
C ALA A 104 11.37 -20.88 -8.40
N ILE A 105 12.62 -20.47 -8.61
CA ILE A 105 13.33 -19.54 -7.72
C ILE A 105 12.74 -18.14 -7.81
N VAL A 106 12.41 -17.64 -9.00
CA VAL A 106 11.73 -16.34 -9.17
C VAL A 106 10.35 -16.38 -8.51
N ALA A 107 9.60 -17.47 -8.68
CA ALA A 107 8.33 -17.66 -8.00
C ALA A 107 8.50 -17.70 -6.47
N LEU A 108 9.54 -18.37 -5.96
CA LEU A 108 9.87 -18.40 -4.53
C LEU A 108 10.27 -17.04 -3.98
N VAL A 109 11.01 -16.22 -4.74
CA VAL A 109 11.38 -14.86 -4.35
C VAL A 109 10.16 -13.94 -4.38
N ILE A 110 9.29 -14.07 -5.38
CA ILE A 110 8.01 -13.35 -5.43
C ILE A 110 7.12 -13.76 -4.26
N LEU A 111 7.03 -15.06 -3.97
CA LEU A 111 6.26 -15.57 -2.83
C LEU A 111 6.86 -15.07 -1.52
N ALA A 112 8.18 -15.16 -1.33
CA ALA A 112 8.87 -14.67 -0.15
C ALA A 112 8.70 -13.16 0.03
N THR A 113 8.71 -12.37 -1.03
CA THR A 113 8.46 -10.92 -0.96
C THR A 113 7.01 -10.59 -0.63
N LEU A 114 6.04 -11.35 -1.16
CA LEU A 114 4.63 -11.22 -0.79
C LEU A 114 4.38 -11.61 0.67
N PHE A 115 5.04 -12.66 1.18
CA PHE A 115 4.91 -13.11 2.57
C PHE A 115 5.80 -12.35 3.58
N SER A 116 6.82 -11.62 3.13
CA SER A 116 7.70 -10.80 4.00
C SER A 116 7.21 -9.36 4.16
N GLN A 117 6.12 -8.97 3.48
CA GLN A 117 5.42 -7.74 3.82
C GLN A 117 4.77 -7.93 5.18
N SER A 118 5.48 -7.49 6.22
CA SER A 118 4.89 -7.35 7.56
C SER A 118 3.63 -6.50 7.42
N PRO A 119 2.51 -6.88 8.06
CA PRO A 119 1.33 -6.02 8.08
C PRO A 119 1.77 -4.62 8.52
N PRO A 120 1.34 -3.54 7.83
CA PRO A 120 1.61 -2.21 8.32
C PRO A 120 1.16 -2.16 9.78
N ALA A 121 2.00 -1.59 10.66
CA ALA A 121 1.63 -1.39 12.05
C ALA A 121 0.22 -0.77 12.09
N PRO A 122 -0.69 -1.26 12.96
CA PRO A 122 -2.08 -0.84 12.92
C PRO A 122 -2.14 0.68 13.00
N ALA A 123 -2.83 1.27 12.02
CA ALA A 123 -3.04 2.70 11.98
C ALA A 123 -3.65 3.16 13.30
N SER A 124 -3.13 4.24 13.85
CA SER A 124 -3.60 4.78 15.13
C SER A 124 -4.93 5.52 15.05
N VAL A 125 -5.47 5.65 13.82
CA VAL A 125 -6.79 6.17 13.49
C VAL A 125 -7.16 5.58 12.12
N THR A 126 -8.37 5.04 12.01
CA THR A 126 -8.99 4.57 10.78
C THR A 126 -10.35 5.26 10.62
N ALA A 127 -11.00 5.07 9.48
CA ALA A 127 -12.36 5.54 9.29
C ALA A 127 -13.09 4.67 8.27
N ASP A 128 -14.40 4.57 8.44
CA ASP A 128 -15.31 3.83 7.58
C ASP A 128 -16.38 4.78 7.07
N ARG A 129 -16.58 4.81 5.76
CA ARG A 129 -17.63 5.60 5.12
C ARG A 129 -18.85 4.72 4.90
N ILE A 130 -20.02 5.29 5.14
CA ILE A 130 -21.32 4.71 4.80
C ILE A 130 -21.93 5.58 3.70
N LEU A 131 -22.37 4.92 2.62
CA LEU A 131 -22.94 5.55 1.42
C LEU A 131 -24.16 4.74 0.95
N PRO A 132 -25.25 5.39 0.51
CA PRO A 132 -26.37 4.71 -0.14
C PRO A 132 -25.96 4.05 -1.46
N ASP A 133 -26.74 3.08 -1.92
CA ASP A 133 -26.50 2.39 -3.20
C ASP A 133 -26.86 3.24 -4.42
N PHE A 134 -27.86 4.12 -4.25
CA PHE A 134 -28.42 4.93 -5.33
C PHE A 134 -28.44 6.42 -5.03
N ALA A 135 -28.24 7.21 -6.08
CA ALA A 135 -28.35 8.65 -6.05
C ALA A 135 -29.26 9.15 -7.18
N GLY A 136 -30.40 9.73 -6.79
CA GLY A 136 -31.25 10.49 -7.70
C GLY A 136 -30.48 11.63 -8.39
N PRO A 137 -30.71 11.91 -9.68
CA PRO A 137 -30.15 13.10 -10.31
C PRO A 137 -30.57 14.35 -9.54
N ALA A 138 -29.66 15.30 -9.30
CA ALA A 138 -29.94 16.55 -8.58
C ALA A 138 -30.49 16.43 -7.14
N SER A 139 -30.69 15.21 -6.63
CA SER A 139 -31.12 14.98 -5.25
C SER A 139 -29.94 15.16 -4.29
N SER A 140 -30.25 15.32 -3.01
CA SER A 140 -29.25 15.30 -1.95
C SER A 140 -29.20 13.90 -1.35
N ILE A 141 -28.00 13.34 -1.20
CA ILE A 141 -27.80 12.04 -0.58
C ILE A 141 -27.05 12.19 0.76
N PRO A 142 -27.39 11.35 1.75
CA PRO A 142 -26.67 11.27 3.02
C PRO A 142 -25.33 10.56 2.86
N VAL A 143 -24.28 11.07 3.50
CA VAL A 143 -22.98 10.39 3.60
C VAL A 143 -22.43 10.55 5.02
N GLN A 144 -21.91 9.45 5.56
CA GLN A 144 -21.34 9.41 6.91
C GLN A 144 -19.91 8.88 6.85
N ILE A 145 -19.02 9.47 7.65
CA ILE A 145 -17.66 9.00 7.86
C ILE A 145 -17.48 8.78 9.37
N HIS A 146 -17.42 7.52 9.77
CA HIS A 146 -17.17 7.09 11.14
C HIS A 146 -15.67 6.97 11.39
N LEU A 147 -15.19 7.55 12.48
CA LEU A 147 -13.80 7.47 12.89
C LEU A 147 -13.62 6.25 13.77
N THR A 148 -12.85 5.28 13.30
CA THR A 148 -12.52 4.06 14.02
C THR A 148 -11.13 4.16 14.66
N HIS A 149 -10.96 3.61 15.86
CA HIS A 149 -9.69 3.56 16.58
C HIS A 149 -8.97 4.92 16.77
N ARG A 150 -9.67 5.97 17.25
CA ARG A 150 -9.06 7.30 17.47
C ARG A 150 -8.50 7.50 18.88
N SER A 151 -7.28 8.06 18.97
CA SER A 151 -6.75 8.60 20.24
C SER A 151 -7.22 10.04 20.46
N GLN A 152 -7.86 10.32 21.59
CA GLN A 152 -8.29 11.69 21.96
C GLN A 152 -7.12 12.67 22.16
N ARG A 153 -5.89 12.17 22.32
CA ARG A 153 -4.69 13.00 22.53
C ARG A 153 -4.16 13.63 21.24
N GLY A 154 -4.54 13.11 20.08
CA GLY A 154 -4.10 13.58 18.77
C GLY A 154 -5.23 14.24 17.98
N GLY A 155 -4.89 15.29 17.23
CA GLY A 155 -5.76 15.80 16.17
C GLY A 155 -5.71 14.91 14.92
N VAL A 156 -6.74 15.04 14.09
CA VAL A 156 -6.94 14.26 12.87
C VAL A 156 -7.36 15.18 11.73
N ILE A 157 -6.83 14.93 10.53
CA ILE A 157 -7.28 15.57 9.30
C ILE A 157 -7.97 14.51 8.44
N ILE A 158 -9.20 14.80 8.03
CA ILE A 158 -9.96 13.99 7.09
C ILE A 158 -9.94 14.73 5.75
N ARG A 159 -9.62 14.02 4.67
CA ARG A 159 -9.72 14.51 3.29
C ARG A 159 -10.70 13.61 2.57
N GLU A 160 -11.73 14.21 1.99
CA GLU A 160 -12.73 13.50 1.19
C GLU A 160 -12.72 14.05 -0.24
N TYR A 161 -12.85 13.14 -1.19
CA TYR A 161 -12.98 13.38 -2.61
C TYR A 161 -14.29 12.77 -3.07
N PHE A 162 -15.14 13.58 -3.67
CA PHE A 162 -16.45 13.20 -4.20
C PHE A 162 -16.54 13.60 -5.69
N PRO A 163 -17.53 13.10 -6.44
CA PRO A 163 -17.58 13.33 -7.88
C PRO A 163 -17.56 14.83 -8.25
N LYS A 164 -16.82 15.17 -9.31
CA LYS A 164 -16.76 16.57 -9.79
C LYS A 164 -18.14 17.05 -10.22
N GLY A 165 -18.45 18.31 -9.90
CA GLY A 165 -19.75 18.92 -10.19
C GLY A 165 -20.82 18.67 -9.12
N TRP A 166 -20.64 17.65 -8.28
CA TRP A 166 -21.48 17.44 -7.10
C TRP A 166 -21.12 18.47 -6.03
N LYS A 167 -22.03 18.72 -5.08
CA LYS A 167 -21.85 19.80 -4.11
C LYS A 167 -22.24 19.36 -2.72
N ILE A 168 -21.33 19.46 -1.75
CA ILE A 168 -21.74 19.38 -0.35
C ILE A 168 -22.56 20.64 -0.03
N VAL A 169 -23.81 20.41 0.37
CA VAL A 169 -24.77 21.48 0.71
C VAL A 169 -24.88 21.69 2.21
N GLN A 170 -24.67 20.64 3.01
CA GLN A 170 -24.65 20.70 4.47
C GLN A 170 -23.62 19.71 5.01
N ALA A 171 -22.96 20.03 6.11
CA ALA A 171 -22.03 19.13 6.78
C ALA A 171 -21.99 19.43 8.29
N HIS A 172 -21.89 18.37 9.09
CA HIS A 172 -21.64 18.46 10.51
C HIS A 172 -20.49 17.53 10.93
N PRO A 173 -19.42 18.06 11.54
CA PRO A 173 -19.10 19.48 11.67
C PRO A 173 -18.91 20.16 10.30
N PRO A 174 -18.99 21.50 10.22
CA PRO A 174 -18.68 22.22 8.99
C PRO A 174 -17.28 21.88 8.47
N ALA A 175 -17.15 21.73 7.16
CA ALA A 175 -15.85 21.48 6.54
C ALA A 175 -14.90 22.66 6.81
N SER A 176 -13.67 22.35 7.24
CA SER A 176 -12.61 23.34 7.44
C SER A 176 -12.15 23.94 6.09
N SER A 177 -12.30 23.20 5.01
CA SER A 177 -12.11 23.64 3.63
C SER A 177 -13.03 22.85 2.72
N LEU A 178 -13.73 23.53 1.82
CA LEU A 178 -14.64 22.91 0.85
C LEU A 178 -14.41 23.48 -0.55
N ASP A 179 -14.18 22.59 -1.51
CA ASP A 179 -14.09 22.86 -2.95
C ASP A 179 -15.12 21.99 -3.67
N ASN A 180 -16.31 22.54 -3.87
CA ASN A 180 -17.41 21.89 -4.61
C ASN A 180 -17.15 21.83 -6.12
N VAL A 181 -16.16 22.55 -6.66
CA VAL A 181 -15.85 22.51 -8.10
C VAL A 181 -15.05 21.25 -8.42
N ASN A 182 -14.00 21.00 -7.63
CA ASN A 182 -13.14 19.83 -7.81
C ASN A 182 -13.56 18.61 -6.99
N GLY A 183 -14.58 18.75 -6.15
CA GLY A 183 -15.12 17.67 -5.34
C GLY A 183 -14.21 17.30 -4.18
N VAL A 184 -13.75 18.28 -3.38
CA VAL A 184 -12.82 18.05 -2.27
C VAL A 184 -13.30 18.73 -1.00
N ALA A 185 -13.37 17.98 0.10
CA ALA A 185 -13.65 18.51 1.43
C ALA A 185 -12.57 18.10 2.42
N ARG A 186 -12.31 18.96 3.40
CA ARG A 186 -11.36 18.69 4.49
C ARG A 186 -11.93 19.08 5.84
N TRP A 187 -11.73 18.22 6.82
CA TRP A 187 -12.05 18.49 8.21
C TRP A 187 -10.80 18.37 9.07
N ILE A 188 -10.62 19.32 9.97
CA ILE A 188 -9.56 19.30 10.98
C ILE A 188 -10.24 19.11 12.34
N ILE A 189 -10.12 17.91 12.89
CA ILE A 189 -10.62 17.55 14.21
C ILE A 189 -9.47 17.70 15.21
N LYS A 190 -9.63 18.56 16.20
CA LYS A 190 -8.56 18.89 17.16
C LYS A 190 -8.41 17.79 18.21
N ALA A 191 -7.26 17.75 18.87
CA ALA A 191 -7.07 16.91 20.06
C ALA A 191 -8.08 17.32 21.14
N GLY A 192 -8.62 16.35 21.87
CA GLY A 192 -9.66 16.54 22.90
C GLY A 192 -11.08 16.75 22.37
N ASP A 193 -11.27 16.90 21.05
CA ASP A 193 -12.60 16.79 20.43
C ASP A 193 -13.06 15.33 20.57
N ASP A 194 -14.28 15.07 21.02
CA ASP A 194 -14.83 13.73 21.26
C ASP A 194 -15.70 13.23 20.10
N ARG A 195 -15.85 14.02 19.03
CA ARG A 195 -16.61 13.61 17.85
C ARG A 195 -16.04 12.33 17.23
N GLU A 196 -16.96 11.41 16.98
CA GLU A 196 -16.67 10.09 16.41
C GLU A 196 -17.06 10.01 14.93
N ARG A 197 -17.72 11.04 14.38
CA ARG A 197 -18.20 11.04 12.99
C ARG A 197 -18.19 12.42 12.34
N VAL A 198 -18.12 12.40 11.02
CA VAL A 198 -18.44 13.51 10.13
C VAL A 198 -19.61 13.07 9.25
N VAL A 199 -20.65 13.89 9.17
CA VAL A 199 -21.82 13.63 8.33
C VAL A 199 -22.03 14.78 7.37
N TYR A 200 -22.48 14.50 6.14
CA TYR A 200 -22.77 15.55 5.17
C TYR A 200 -23.83 15.13 4.15
N LEU A 201 -24.48 16.13 3.57
CA LEU A 201 -25.37 16.00 2.43
C LEU A 201 -24.63 16.47 1.18
N VAL A 202 -24.55 15.60 0.19
CA VAL A 202 -23.98 15.94 -1.12
C VAL A 202 -25.10 15.92 -2.16
N GLN A 203 -25.24 17.03 -2.87
CA GLN A 203 -26.15 17.18 -4.00
C GLN A 203 -25.48 16.64 -5.27
N VAL A 204 -26.16 15.71 -5.92
CA VAL A 204 -25.76 15.14 -7.21
C VAL A 204 -25.79 16.22 -8.28
N ASP A 205 -24.84 16.21 -9.21
CA ASP A 205 -24.88 17.14 -10.34
C ASP A 205 -26.15 16.93 -11.18
N THR A 206 -26.85 18.02 -11.50
CA THR A 206 -27.96 18.04 -12.46
C THR A 206 -27.61 17.46 -13.83
N ALA A 207 -26.33 17.51 -14.23
CA ALA A 207 -25.82 16.96 -15.48
C ALA A 207 -25.30 15.51 -15.35
N ALA A 208 -25.41 14.89 -14.16
CA ALA A 208 -24.99 13.52 -13.94
C ALA A 208 -25.77 12.57 -14.87
N ARG A 209 -25.06 11.68 -15.55
CA ARG A 209 -25.68 10.71 -16.46
C ARG A 209 -26.34 9.60 -15.65
N LEU A 210 -27.56 9.24 -16.03
CA LEU A 210 -28.22 8.05 -15.51
C LEU A 210 -27.38 6.79 -15.80
N ASN A 211 -27.41 5.85 -14.86
CA ASN A 211 -26.65 4.60 -14.83
C ASN A 211 -25.12 4.81 -14.86
N SER A 212 -24.64 5.97 -14.41
CA SER A 212 -23.22 6.21 -14.18
C SER A 212 -22.84 5.98 -12.72
N GLU A 213 -21.56 5.73 -12.47
CA GLU A 213 -21.04 5.60 -11.11
C GLU A 213 -20.45 6.93 -10.61
N GLY A 214 -20.86 7.35 -9.42
CA GLY A 214 -20.14 8.34 -8.63
C GLY A 214 -19.08 7.65 -7.77
N SER A 215 -17.83 8.11 -7.80
CA SER A 215 -16.76 7.57 -6.95
C SER A 215 -16.44 8.53 -5.81
N PHE A 216 -16.33 7.95 -4.62
CA PHE A 216 -15.91 8.62 -3.40
C PHE A 216 -14.60 8.00 -2.90
N GLN A 217 -13.66 8.84 -2.51
CA GLN A 217 -12.35 8.44 -2.00
C GLN A 217 -11.99 9.33 -0.83
N GLY A 218 -11.38 8.78 0.22
CA GLY A 218 -11.01 9.59 1.36
C GLY A 218 -9.76 9.08 2.03
N GLU A 219 -9.13 9.95 2.80
CA GLU A 219 -7.95 9.65 3.58
C GLU A 219 -8.00 10.34 4.93
N ILE A 220 -7.50 9.65 5.95
CA ILE A 220 -7.34 10.14 7.31
C ILE A 220 -5.87 10.26 7.67
N VAL A 221 -5.49 11.38 8.29
CA VAL A 221 -4.13 11.65 8.75
C VAL A 221 -4.16 11.98 10.23
N GLY A 222 -3.60 11.08 11.04
CA GLY A 222 -3.45 11.28 12.49
C GLY A 222 -2.15 12.02 12.85
N SER A 223 -2.17 12.75 13.94
CA SER A 223 -0.97 13.39 14.53
C SER A 223 -0.26 12.43 15.49
N ASN A 224 0.38 11.38 14.98
CA ASN A 224 1.24 10.51 15.77
C ASN A 224 2.72 10.88 15.61
N GLU A 225 3.50 10.70 16.69
CA GLU A 225 4.91 11.10 16.83
C GLU A 225 5.89 10.38 15.88
N GLY A 226 5.44 9.37 15.10
CA GLY A 226 6.30 8.51 14.30
C GLY A 226 6.11 8.53 12.77
N GLY A 227 5.11 9.23 12.24
CA GLY A 227 4.92 9.31 10.78
C GLY A 227 3.56 9.82 10.33
N LYS A 228 3.57 10.76 9.37
CA LYS A 228 2.39 11.33 8.70
C LYS A 228 1.83 10.37 7.63
N SER A 229 1.59 9.11 7.97
CA SER A 229 1.03 8.17 6.99
C SER A 229 -0.47 8.47 6.83
N ALA A 230 -0.88 8.78 5.61
CA ALA A 230 -2.29 8.87 5.26
C ALA A 230 -2.86 7.45 5.15
N VAL A 231 -4.02 7.22 5.77
CA VAL A 231 -4.71 5.94 5.74
C VAL A 231 -5.98 6.12 4.93
N PRO A 232 -6.27 5.27 3.94
CA PRO A 232 -7.51 5.38 3.16
C PRO A 232 -8.73 5.11 4.04
N ILE A 233 -9.79 5.89 3.83
CA ILE A 233 -11.11 5.64 4.42
C ILE A 233 -11.67 4.37 3.77
N GLN A 234 -12.12 3.44 4.60
CA GLN A 234 -12.69 2.15 4.21
C GLN A 234 -14.21 2.26 4.02
N GLY A 235 -14.87 1.15 3.68
CA GLY A 235 -16.32 1.10 3.42
C GLY A 235 -16.67 1.39 1.96
N GLU A 236 -17.92 1.78 1.73
CA GLU A 236 -18.45 2.00 0.38
C GLU A 236 -17.71 3.12 -0.34
N SER A 237 -17.50 3.00 -1.65
CA SER A 237 -16.72 3.98 -2.45
C SER A 237 -17.34 4.34 -3.78
N LYS A 238 -18.51 3.77 -4.06
CA LYS A 238 -19.22 3.92 -5.32
C LYS A 238 -20.71 4.03 -5.04
N ILE A 239 -21.38 4.82 -5.85
CA ILE A 239 -22.83 4.97 -5.84
C ILE A 239 -23.35 5.01 -7.28
N THR A 240 -24.52 4.42 -7.51
CA THR A 240 -25.13 4.41 -8.84
C THR A 240 -26.07 5.60 -9.00
N VAL A 241 -25.85 6.42 -10.03
CA VAL A 241 -26.78 7.51 -10.39
C VAL A 241 -27.97 6.92 -11.13
N ALA A 242 -29.14 6.88 -10.51
CA ALA A 242 -30.35 6.29 -11.07
C ALA A 242 -31.59 7.08 -10.66
N GLU A 243 -32.73 6.84 -11.31
CA GLU A 243 -34.02 7.43 -10.94
C GLU A 243 -34.61 6.74 -9.69
N VAL A 244 -33.76 6.52 -8.67
CA VAL A 244 -34.03 5.79 -7.43
C VAL A 244 -33.70 6.70 -6.24
N HIS A 245 -34.58 6.73 -5.24
CA HIS A 245 -34.40 7.50 -4.02
C HIS A 245 -33.31 6.84 -3.15
N TRP A 246 -32.51 7.63 -2.42
CA TRP A 246 -31.39 7.07 -1.63
C TRP A 246 -31.82 6.07 -0.55
N ALA A 247 -33.08 6.17 -0.10
CA ALA A 247 -33.67 5.28 0.90
C ALA A 247 -34.25 3.98 0.31
N ASP A 248 -34.43 3.90 -1.00
CA ASP A 248 -34.86 2.68 -1.69
C ASP A 248 -33.61 1.86 -2.01
N ALA A 249 -33.31 0.89 -1.15
CA ALA A 249 -32.06 0.14 -1.17
C ALA A 249 -32.07 -0.92 -2.27
N ASN A 250 -33.24 -1.43 -2.65
CA ASN A 250 -33.37 -2.47 -3.67
C ASN A 250 -33.67 -1.91 -5.09
N GLY A 251 -34.05 -0.63 -5.18
CA GLY A 251 -34.31 0.10 -6.42
C GLY A 251 -35.60 -0.28 -7.14
N ASP A 252 -36.61 -0.80 -6.45
CA ASP A 252 -37.88 -1.24 -7.06
C ASP A 252 -38.92 -0.11 -7.25
N GLY A 253 -38.58 1.11 -6.83
CA GLY A 253 -39.42 2.30 -6.92
C GLY A 253 -40.44 2.38 -5.79
N GLN A 254 -40.21 1.66 -4.70
CA GLN A 254 -40.98 1.66 -3.46
C GLN A 254 -40.00 1.86 -2.31
N ILE A 255 -40.46 2.46 -1.22
CA ILE A 255 -39.70 2.51 0.03
C ILE A 255 -40.56 1.70 0.98
N ASP A 256 -40.13 0.51 1.38
CA ASP A 256 -40.89 -0.34 2.29
C ASP A 256 -40.64 -0.02 3.78
N ASP A 257 -41.33 -0.71 4.68
CA ASP A 257 -41.21 -0.47 6.13
C ASP A 257 -39.78 -0.76 6.66
N THR A 258 -39.04 -1.67 6.02
CA THR A 258 -37.67 -2.01 6.38
C THR A 258 -36.73 -0.88 5.95
N GLU A 259 -36.88 -0.43 4.71
CA GLU A 259 -36.13 0.68 4.14
C GLU A 259 -36.41 2.00 4.89
N MET A 260 -37.66 2.23 5.28
CA MET A 260 -38.06 3.38 6.10
C MET A 260 -37.40 3.34 7.48
N LEU A 261 -37.31 2.17 8.10
CA LEU A 261 -36.64 2.00 9.39
C LEU A 261 -35.13 2.28 9.27
N GLU A 262 -34.46 1.77 8.23
CA GLU A 262 -33.04 2.03 7.97
C GLU A 262 -32.77 3.52 7.68
N ALA A 263 -33.66 4.16 6.90
CA ALA A 263 -33.61 5.60 6.66
C ALA A 263 -33.78 6.41 7.95
N SER A 264 -34.62 5.95 8.89
CA SER A 264 -34.80 6.62 10.18
C SER A 264 -33.52 6.60 11.03
N PHE A 265 -32.80 5.46 11.06
CA PHE A 265 -31.51 5.38 11.73
C PHE A 265 -30.47 6.28 11.07
N THR A 266 -30.45 6.33 9.74
CA THR A 266 -29.58 7.25 8.99
C THR A 266 -29.83 8.71 9.37
N ILE A 267 -31.09 9.12 9.48
CA ILE A 267 -31.45 10.50 9.85
C ILE A 267 -31.07 10.81 11.30
N GLU A 268 -31.32 9.88 12.23
CA GLU A 268 -30.91 10.01 13.62
C GLU A 268 -29.38 10.12 13.75
N ASP A 269 -28.63 9.31 13.00
CA ASP A 269 -27.18 9.31 13.00
C ASP A 269 -26.55 10.57 12.39
N MET A 270 -27.33 11.34 11.63
CA MET A 270 -26.91 12.53 10.91
C MET A 270 -27.31 13.84 11.61
N VAL A 271 -27.35 13.84 12.95
CA VAL A 271 -27.57 15.05 13.75
C VAL A 271 -26.69 16.21 13.27
N GLY A 272 -27.33 17.34 12.98
CA GLY A 272 -26.65 18.57 12.55
C GLY A 272 -26.70 18.82 11.04
N VAL A 273 -27.24 17.88 10.24
CA VAL A 273 -27.72 18.16 8.88
C VAL A 273 -29.22 17.93 8.78
N HIS A 274 -29.89 18.66 7.90
CA HIS A 274 -31.33 18.60 7.73
C HIS A 274 -31.71 17.70 6.56
N ILE A 275 -32.21 16.51 6.88
CA ILE A 275 -32.88 15.61 5.94
C ILE A 275 -34.38 15.79 6.12
N ASP A 276 -35.09 16.00 5.01
CA ASP A 276 -36.54 16.21 5.04
C ASP A 276 -37.27 14.89 5.25
N TRP A 277 -37.66 14.63 6.49
CA TRP A 277 -38.47 13.47 6.87
C TRP A 277 -39.84 13.47 6.21
N HIS A 278 -40.45 14.65 6.04
CA HIS A 278 -41.81 14.76 5.53
C HIS A 278 -41.89 14.39 4.05
N ASP A 279 -40.88 14.77 3.26
CA ASP A 279 -40.77 14.34 1.86
C ASP A 279 -40.61 12.82 1.76
N LEU A 280 -39.74 12.22 2.60
CA LEU A 280 -39.54 10.77 2.62
C LEU A 280 -40.83 10.02 3.02
N GLU A 281 -41.52 10.49 4.05
CA GLU A 281 -42.78 9.92 4.54
C GLU A 281 -43.90 9.98 3.49
N GLN A 282 -43.94 11.03 2.67
CA GLN A 282 -44.89 11.12 1.55
C GLN A 282 -44.62 10.05 0.47
N LEU A 283 -43.35 9.77 0.17
CA LEU A 283 -42.99 8.72 -0.80
C LEU A 283 -43.36 7.33 -0.28
N TRP A 284 -43.06 7.06 0.99
CA TRP A 284 -43.42 5.80 1.65
C TRP A 284 -44.94 5.59 1.69
N ASN A 285 -45.71 6.58 2.18
CA ASN A 285 -47.17 6.50 2.28
C ASN A 285 -47.87 6.31 0.93
N ALA A 286 -47.26 6.74 -0.18
CA ALA A 286 -47.81 6.56 -1.51
C ALA A 286 -47.66 5.11 -2.02
N GLY A 287 -46.78 4.31 -1.42
CA GLY A 287 -46.47 2.94 -1.81
C GLY A 287 -45.60 2.83 -3.06
N ARG A 288 -45.63 3.81 -3.97
CA ARG A 288 -44.72 3.93 -5.11
C ARG A 288 -44.31 5.38 -5.32
N TYR A 289 -43.18 5.58 -5.97
CA TYR A 289 -42.74 6.89 -6.42
C TYR A 289 -42.17 6.84 -7.83
N ALA A 290 -41.99 8.02 -8.44
CA ALA A 290 -41.22 8.15 -9.67
C ALA A 290 -40.44 9.45 -9.70
N TRP A 291 -39.34 9.45 -10.45
CA TRP A 291 -38.58 10.65 -10.74
C TRP A 291 -39.31 11.54 -11.77
N ASP A 292 -39.63 12.77 -11.39
CA ASP A 292 -40.15 13.77 -12.31
C ASP A 292 -39.01 14.64 -12.87
N LYS A 293 -38.75 14.51 -14.18
CA LYS A 293 -37.67 15.22 -14.87
C LYS A 293 -37.87 16.74 -14.95
N LYS A 294 -39.12 17.22 -14.86
CA LYS A 294 -39.43 18.66 -14.97
C LYS A 294 -39.29 19.34 -13.62
N ALA A 295 -39.83 18.71 -12.58
CA ALA A 295 -39.78 19.18 -11.22
C ALA A 295 -38.44 18.87 -10.54
N VAL A 296 -37.64 17.98 -11.13
CA VAL A 296 -36.32 17.56 -10.63
C VAL A 296 -36.45 17.06 -9.19
N LYS A 297 -37.45 16.20 -8.97
CA LYS A 297 -37.74 15.61 -7.67
C LYS A 297 -38.46 14.28 -7.81
N PHE A 298 -38.37 13.46 -6.77
CA PHE A 298 -39.22 12.30 -6.62
C PHE A 298 -40.63 12.74 -6.25
N LEU A 299 -41.62 12.15 -6.92
CA LEU A 299 -43.03 12.40 -6.68
C LEU A 299 -43.73 11.10 -6.26
N PRO A 300 -44.62 11.17 -5.26
CA PRO A 300 -45.44 10.02 -4.89
C PRO A 300 -46.36 9.63 -6.05
N GLN A 301 -46.48 8.32 -6.29
CA GLN A 301 -47.45 7.73 -7.21
C GLN A 301 -48.46 6.93 -6.40
N HIS A 302 -49.55 7.59 -6.00
CA HIS A 302 -50.64 6.90 -5.32
C HIS A 302 -51.20 5.81 -6.24
N THR A 303 -51.22 4.58 -5.76
CA THR A 303 -52.03 3.52 -6.34
C THR A 303 -53.48 3.95 -6.25
N VAL A 304 -54.10 4.22 -7.39
CA VAL A 304 -55.55 4.45 -7.45
C VAL A 304 -56.22 3.15 -7.01
N PRO A 305 -57.15 3.18 -6.03
CA PRO A 305 -57.83 1.99 -5.54
C PRO A 305 -58.67 1.29 -6.61
#